data_AF-A0A3M2V242-F1
#
_entry.id   AF-A0A3M2V242-F1
#
_cell.length_a   1.000
_cell.length_b   1.000
_cell.length_c   1.000
_cell.angle_alpha   90.00
_cell.angle_beta   90.00
_cell.angle_gamma   90.00
#
_symmetry.space_group_name_H-M   'P 1'
#
loop_
_entity.id
_entity.type
_entity.pdbx_description
1 polymer ?
#
loop_
_entity_poly.entity_id
_entity_poly.type
_entity_poly.pdbx_seq_one_letter_code
_entity_poly.pdbx_strand_id
1 'polypeptide(L)'
;LPAFESSSKNGNVAMMMCAFQKVNGDFACESEHLIAQILKKEWGYKGFVQSDYNAVVHGFEAARAGTDLDMMGYQMNSSVLKPHLDAGDLSAATIDDKVRRILKQIYLYKFDSKAPLTTHNMNSSTSNKVALNAAREGIVLLKNQGDLLPLDKQKVKKIAVVGTLAKYAPPTGFGSANVMASHYVSELSGLQQMAPNAKVEFIDGLSLDPSTSAWNTTDAAGNSVQGMKVEYFSNTNWSGDAAVTRTEQHVDLDWA
;
A
#
# COMPACT_ATOMS: atom_id res chain seq x y z
N LEU A 1 -5.08 -2.46 21.59
CA LEU A 1 -5.05 -2.28 20.11
C LEU A 1 -6.09 -1.21 19.71
N PRO A 2 -5.83 0.09 19.99
CA PRO A 2 -6.89 1.11 20.03
C PRO A 2 -7.62 1.36 18.70
N ALA A 3 -6.89 1.42 17.58
CA ALA A 3 -7.50 1.65 16.27
C ALA A 3 -8.46 0.51 15.88
N PHE A 4 -8.05 -0.75 16.09
CA PHE A 4 -8.89 -1.92 15.82
C PHE A 4 -10.09 -2.01 16.76
N GLU A 5 -9.91 -1.67 18.03
CA GLU A 5 -11.00 -1.64 19.00
C GLU A 5 -12.06 -0.61 18.59
N SER A 6 -11.64 0.60 18.23
CA SER A 6 -12.56 1.65 17.78
C SER A 6 -13.25 1.24 16.47
N SER A 7 -12.53 0.69 15.50
CA SER A 7 -13.13 0.16 14.26
C SER A 7 -14.18 -0.93 14.54
N SER A 8 -13.92 -1.79 15.52
CA SER A 8 -14.83 -2.87 15.93
C SER A 8 -16.09 -2.34 16.64
N LYS A 9 -15.92 -1.44 17.62
CA LYS A 9 -16.99 -0.97 18.50
C LYS A 9 -17.78 0.19 17.90
N ASN A 10 -17.12 1.08 17.14
CA ASN A 10 -17.68 2.34 16.68
C ASN A 10 -17.77 2.44 15.15
N GLY A 11 -16.92 1.70 14.41
CA GLY A 11 -16.78 1.85 12.96
C GLY A 11 -17.78 1.07 12.12
N ASN A 12 -18.52 0.11 12.71
CA ASN A 12 -19.38 -0.83 11.98
C ASN A 12 -18.67 -1.46 10.75
N VAL A 13 -17.38 -1.80 10.90
CA VAL A 13 -16.61 -2.36 9.77
C VAL A 13 -17.09 -3.77 9.44
N ALA A 14 -17.28 -4.05 8.15
CA ALA A 14 -17.81 -5.34 7.69
C ALA A 14 -16.76 -6.47 7.79
N MET A 15 -15.50 -6.12 7.53
CA MET A 15 -14.38 -7.06 7.44
C MET A 15 -13.15 -6.47 8.14
N MET A 16 -12.43 -7.33 8.84
CA MET A 16 -11.07 -7.06 9.33
C MET A 16 -10.12 -8.10 8.74
N MET A 17 -8.96 -7.63 8.31
CA MET A 17 -7.95 -8.50 7.72
C MET A 17 -6.90 -8.86 8.77
N CYS A 18 -6.65 -10.15 8.99
CA CYS A 18 -5.53 -10.62 9.81
C CYS A 18 -4.23 -10.58 8.99
N ALA A 19 -3.13 -10.26 9.67
CA ALA A 19 -1.87 -9.93 9.02
C ALA A 19 -0.96 -11.16 8.83
N PHE A 20 0.11 -11.01 8.03
CA PHE A 20 1.11 -12.05 7.76
C PHE A 20 1.93 -12.45 8.98
N GLN A 21 2.34 -11.46 9.77
CA GLN A 21 3.33 -11.64 10.82
C GLN A 21 2.79 -12.44 12.01
N LYS A 22 3.73 -12.95 12.80
CA LYS A 22 3.42 -13.47 14.14
C LYS A 22 3.25 -12.34 15.14
N VAL A 23 2.38 -12.54 16.13
CA VAL A 23 2.24 -11.69 17.31
C VAL A 23 2.37 -12.58 18.53
N ASN A 24 3.38 -12.33 19.37
CA ASN A 24 3.68 -13.10 20.57
C ASN A 24 3.83 -14.62 20.34
N GLY A 25 4.27 -15.03 19.14
CA GLY A 25 4.56 -16.44 18.80
C GLY A 25 3.56 -17.09 17.83
N ASP A 26 2.33 -16.59 17.77
CA ASP A 26 1.27 -17.13 16.91
C ASP A 26 1.16 -16.34 15.61
N PHE A 27 0.89 -17.00 14.49
CA PHE A 27 0.53 -16.31 13.25
C PHE A 27 -0.74 -15.50 13.49
N ALA A 28 -0.80 -14.24 13.04
CA ALA A 28 -1.93 -13.38 13.39
C ALA A 28 -3.28 -13.92 12.88
N CYS A 29 -3.28 -14.63 11.74
CA CYS A 29 -4.46 -15.33 11.22
C CYS A 29 -4.82 -16.65 11.93
N GLU A 30 -3.99 -17.11 12.86
CA GLU A 30 -4.17 -18.34 13.64
C GLU A 30 -4.19 -18.05 15.16
N SER A 31 -4.21 -16.77 15.54
CA SER A 31 -4.18 -16.37 16.96
C SER A 31 -5.59 -16.34 17.54
N GLU A 32 -5.94 -17.38 18.31
CA GLU A 32 -7.20 -17.43 19.05
C GLU A 32 -7.34 -16.26 20.03
N HIS A 33 -6.23 -15.87 20.66
CA HIS A 33 -6.19 -14.75 21.59
C HIS A 33 -6.61 -13.44 20.92
N LEU A 34 -6.05 -13.12 19.75
CA LEU A 34 -6.37 -11.88 19.04
C LEU A 34 -7.79 -11.93 18.44
N ILE A 35 -8.14 -13.04 17.78
CA ILE A 35 -9.35 -13.10 16.96
C ILE A 35 -10.57 -13.54 17.78
N ALA A 36 -10.54 -14.73 18.37
CA ALA A 36 -11.70 -15.25 19.10
C ALA A 36 -11.91 -14.51 20.42
N GLN A 37 -10.85 -14.33 21.22
CA GLN A 37 -10.96 -13.79 22.58
C GLN A 37 -11.13 -12.27 22.59
N ILE A 38 -10.21 -11.52 21.98
CA ILE A 38 -10.28 -10.05 22.00
C ILE A 38 -11.32 -9.54 20.99
N LEU A 39 -11.10 -9.79 19.70
CA LEU A 39 -11.91 -9.16 18.65
C LEU A 39 -13.38 -9.60 18.71
N LYS A 40 -13.64 -10.91 18.70
CA LYS A 40 -15.01 -11.44 18.61
C LYS A 40 -15.75 -11.47 19.95
N LYS A 41 -15.08 -11.89 21.04
CA LYS A 41 -15.73 -12.05 22.35
C LYS A 41 -15.69 -10.76 23.17
N GLU A 42 -14.52 -10.20 23.46
CA GLU A 42 -14.40 -9.02 24.34
C GLU A 42 -14.97 -7.76 23.68
N TRP A 43 -14.61 -7.48 22.43
CA TRP A 43 -15.11 -6.29 21.73
C TRP A 43 -16.45 -6.52 21.03
N GLY A 44 -16.89 -7.78 20.91
CA GLY A 44 -18.17 -8.11 20.35
C GLY A 44 -18.27 -7.91 18.83
N TYR A 45 -17.15 -7.97 18.09
CA TYR A 45 -17.10 -7.72 16.65
C TYR A 45 -18.13 -8.52 15.86
N LYS A 46 -18.90 -7.83 15.02
CA LYS A 46 -20.05 -8.39 14.28
C LYS A 46 -19.76 -8.69 12.80
N GLY A 47 -18.62 -8.24 12.28
CA GLY A 47 -18.16 -8.57 10.94
C GLY A 47 -17.50 -9.95 10.87
N PHE A 48 -16.77 -10.18 9.78
CA PHE A 48 -15.94 -11.37 9.59
C PHE A 48 -14.45 -11.02 9.51
N VAL A 49 -13.60 -12.02 9.74
CA VAL A 49 -12.15 -11.92 9.62
C VAL A 49 -11.67 -12.63 8.37
N GLN A 50 -10.97 -11.91 7.51
CA GLN A 50 -10.34 -12.45 6.31
C GLN A 50 -8.83 -12.53 6.51
N SER A 51 -8.16 -13.51 5.91
CA SER A 51 -6.71 -13.49 5.81
C SER A 51 -6.23 -12.42 4.83
N ASP A 52 -5.02 -11.92 5.05
CA ASP A 52 -4.24 -11.37 3.94
C ASP A 52 -3.95 -12.47 2.89
N TYR A 53 -3.47 -12.08 1.72
CA TYR A 53 -3.20 -12.96 0.60
C TYR A 53 -2.14 -14.00 0.96
N ASN A 54 -2.55 -15.27 1.13
CA ASN A 54 -1.67 -16.38 1.50
C ASN A 54 -1.07 -16.27 2.92
N ALA A 55 -1.77 -15.61 3.84
CA ALA A 55 -1.32 -15.43 5.24
C ALA A 55 -1.68 -16.58 6.19
N VAL A 56 -2.58 -17.48 5.79
CA VAL A 56 -2.86 -18.69 6.57
C VAL A 56 -1.77 -19.71 6.31
N VAL A 57 -1.14 -20.21 7.37
CA VAL A 57 -0.11 -21.26 7.30
C VAL A 57 -0.73 -22.63 7.56
N HIS A 58 -1.64 -22.73 8.53
CA HIS A 58 -2.34 -23.94 8.90
C HIS A 58 -3.86 -23.70 8.94
N GLY A 59 -4.58 -24.35 8.02
CA GLY A 59 -6.03 -24.16 7.87
C GLY A 59 -6.85 -24.50 9.11
N PHE A 60 -6.52 -25.61 9.77
CA PHE A 60 -7.21 -26.04 10.99
C PHE A 60 -7.06 -25.03 12.13
N GLU A 61 -5.84 -24.52 12.35
CA GLU A 61 -5.54 -23.54 13.39
C GLU A 61 -6.24 -22.20 13.11
N ALA A 62 -6.23 -21.73 11.86
CA ALA A 62 -6.96 -20.52 11.48
C ALA A 62 -8.48 -20.67 11.67
N ALA A 63 -9.03 -21.83 11.28
CA ALA A 63 -10.43 -22.14 11.47
C ALA A 63 -10.79 -22.17 12.97
N ARG A 64 -9.95 -22.77 13.83
CA ARG A 64 -10.18 -22.80 15.28
C ARG A 64 -10.05 -21.42 15.92
N ALA A 65 -9.04 -20.65 15.55
CA ALA A 65 -8.73 -19.33 16.07
C ALA A 65 -9.79 -18.27 15.75
N GLY A 66 -10.60 -18.51 14.72
CA GLY A 66 -11.72 -17.65 14.37
C GLY A 66 -11.53 -16.85 13.09
N THR A 67 -10.51 -17.11 12.28
CA THR A 67 -10.46 -16.59 10.90
C THR A 67 -11.64 -17.18 10.12
N ASP A 68 -12.39 -16.34 9.42
CA ASP A 68 -13.64 -16.73 8.77
C ASP A 68 -13.44 -17.07 7.28
N LEU A 69 -12.51 -16.37 6.62
CA LEU A 69 -12.20 -16.55 5.20
C LEU A 69 -10.69 -16.57 4.97
N ASP A 70 -10.20 -17.66 4.40
CA ASP A 70 -8.88 -17.71 3.76
C ASP A 70 -9.01 -17.09 2.37
N MET A 71 -8.32 -15.97 2.15
CA MET A 71 -8.42 -15.17 0.92
C MET A 71 -7.99 -15.96 -0.32
N MET A 72 -7.04 -16.88 -0.20
CA MET A 72 -6.59 -17.73 -1.31
C MET A 72 -7.36 -19.05 -1.37
N GLY A 73 -7.94 -19.49 -0.25
CA GLY A 73 -8.63 -20.78 -0.12
C GLY A 73 -7.69 -21.99 -0.15
N TYR A 74 -6.38 -21.79 0.04
CA TYR A 74 -5.40 -22.87 -0.02
C TYR A 74 -5.33 -23.71 1.25
N GLN A 75 -5.66 -23.12 2.40
CA GLN A 75 -5.57 -23.76 3.70
C GLN A 75 -6.95 -24.02 4.31
N MET A 76 -7.91 -23.12 4.16
CA MET A 76 -9.28 -23.33 4.68
C MET A 76 -10.22 -23.91 3.62
N ASN A 77 -9.83 -25.04 3.02
CA ASN A 77 -10.66 -25.79 2.07
C ASN A 77 -11.03 -27.19 2.59
N SER A 78 -11.88 -27.90 1.83
CA SER A 78 -12.39 -29.21 2.23
C SER A 78 -11.30 -30.27 2.42
N SER A 79 -10.21 -30.23 1.66
CA SER A 79 -9.14 -31.22 1.78
C SER A 79 -8.42 -31.13 3.12
N VAL A 80 -8.30 -29.92 3.68
CA VAL A 80 -7.65 -29.65 4.97
C VAL A 80 -8.65 -29.76 6.13
N LEU A 81 -9.85 -29.21 6.00
CA LEU A 81 -10.79 -29.09 7.13
C LEU A 81 -11.69 -30.31 7.32
N LYS A 82 -12.01 -31.07 6.26
CA LYS A 82 -12.90 -32.23 6.38
C LYS A 82 -12.37 -33.32 7.31
N PRO A 83 -11.08 -33.70 7.28
CA PRO A 83 -10.54 -34.68 8.23
C PRO A 83 -10.79 -34.29 9.70
N HIS A 84 -10.65 -33.00 10.04
CA HIS A 84 -10.90 -32.50 11.40
C HIS A 84 -12.39 -32.44 11.76
N LEU A 85 -13.27 -32.20 10.78
CA LEU A 85 -14.72 -32.31 10.96
C LEU A 85 -15.13 -33.76 11.22
N ASP A 86 -14.60 -34.70 10.43
CA ASP A 86 -14.92 -36.12 10.53
C ASP A 86 -14.37 -36.72 11.84
N ALA A 87 -13.21 -36.25 12.31
CA ALA A 87 -12.62 -36.63 13.59
C ALA A 87 -13.27 -35.97 14.81
N GLY A 88 -14.06 -34.90 14.62
CA GLY A 88 -14.70 -34.14 15.70
C GLY A 88 -13.82 -33.06 16.34
N ASP A 89 -12.60 -32.84 15.85
CA ASP A 89 -11.69 -31.77 16.30
C ASP A 89 -12.23 -30.37 15.95
N LEU A 90 -13.04 -30.29 14.89
CA LEU A 90 -13.76 -29.09 14.47
C LEU A 90 -15.25 -29.40 14.41
N SER A 91 -16.09 -28.51 14.95
CA SER A 91 -17.54 -28.68 14.89
C SER A 91 -18.12 -28.09 13.61
N ALA A 92 -19.19 -28.69 13.07
CA ALA A 92 -19.96 -28.09 11.99
C ALA A 92 -20.48 -26.69 12.36
N ALA A 93 -20.86 -26.48 13.63
CA ALA A 93 -21.30 -25.18 14.13
C ALA A 93 -20.19 -24.10 14.04
N THR A 94 -18.92 -24.48 14.18
CA THR A 94 -17.77 -23.58 13.99
C THR A 94 -17.68 -23.09 12.55
N ILE A 95 -17.92 -23.98 11.57
CA ILE A 95 -17.98 -23.60 10.15
C ILE A 95 -19.22 -22.74 9.86
N ASP A 96 -20.38 -23.13 10.42
CA ASP A 96 -21.63 -22.38 10.24
C ASP A 96 -21.53 -20.94 10.78
N ASP A 97 -20.82 -20.70 11.89
CA ASP A 97 -20.59 -19.33 12.38
C ASP A 97 -19.80 -18.47 11.37
N LYS A 98 -18.75 -19.04 10.77
CA LYS A 98 -17.93 -18.35 9.76
C LYS A 98 -18.77 -17.99 8.54
N VAL A 99 -19.50 -18.96 8.01
CA VAL A 99 -20.40 -18.77 6.86
C VAL A 99 -21.48 -17.73 7.20
N ARG A 100 -22.10 -17.82 8.38
CA ARG A 100 -23.10 -16.86 8.83
C ARG A 100 -22.57 -15.44 8.91
N ARG A 101 -21.35 -15.23 9.43
CA ARG A 101 -20.71 -13.90 9.49
C ARG A 101 -20.50 -13.31 8.11
N ILE A 102 -20.01 -14.11 7.16
CA ILE A 102 -19.80 -13.70 5.76
C ILE A 102 -21.14 -13.35 5.09
N LEU A 103 -22.11 -14.27 5.12
CA LEU A 103 -23.42 -14.07 4.49
C LEU A 103 -24.18 -12.87 5.08
N LYS A 104 -24.05 -12.65 6.39
CA LYS A 104 -24.63 -11.48 7.05
C LYS A 104 -24.11 -10.18 6.45
N GLN A 105 -22.80 -10.06 6.20
CA GLN A 105 -22.25 -8.84 5.59
C GLN A 105 -22.67 -8.69 4.13
N ILE A 106 -22.68 -9.78 3.37
CA ILE A 106 -23.16 -9.77 1.98
C ILE A 106 -24.58 -9.20 1.91
N TYR A 107 -25.47 -9.67 2.78
CA TYR A 107 -26.85 -9.19 2.84
C TYR A 107 -26.98 -7.74 3.35
N LEU A 108 -26.32 -7.39 4.46
CA LEU A 108 -26.44 -6.05 5.05
C LEU A 108 -25.93 -4.95 4.10
N TYR A 109 -24.89 -5.23 3.32
CA TYR A 109 -24.30 -4.28 2.38
C TYR A 109 -24.76 -4.48 0.93
N LYS A 110 -25.77 -5.34 0.71
CA LYS A 110 -26.40 -5.59 -0.59
C LYS A 110 -25.45 -6.07 -1.69
N PHE A 111 -24.40 -6.80 -1.32
CA PHE A 111 -23.47 -7.40 -2.28
C PHE A 111 -24.06 -8.60 -3.03
N ASP A 112 -25.23 -9.08 -2.63
CA ASP A 112 -26.07 -10.02 -3.38
C ASP A 112 -26.74 -9.36 -4.61
N SER A 113 -26.92 -8.04 -4.58
CA SER A 113 -27.35 -7.24 -5.73
C SER A 113 -26.14 -6.68 -6.48
N LYS A 114 -25.76 -7.31 -7.60
CA LYS A 114 -24.65 -6.84 -8.43
C LYS A 114 -25.02 -5.53 -9.12
N ALA A 115 -24.28 -4.45 -8.86
CA ALA A 115 -24.32 -3.24 -9.67
C ALA A 115 -23.33 -3.36 -10.84
N PRO A 116 -23.70 -2.98 -12.08
CA PRO A 116 -22.73 -2.85 -13.16
C PRO A 116 -21.58 -1.92 -12.77
N LEU A 117 -20.35 -2.20 -13.21
CA LEU A 117 -19.19 -1.32 -12.96
C LEU A 117 -19.37 0.11 -13.52
N THR A 118 -20.27 0.27 -14.50
CA THR A 118 -20.63 1.55 -15.12
C THR A 118 -21.64 2.36 -14.33
N THR A 119 -22.15 1.85 -13.20
CA THR A 119 -23.21 2.50 -12.41
C THR A 119 -22.75 3.85 -11.84
N HIS A 120 -21.45 4.02 -11.62
CA HIS A 120 -20.90 5.22 -11.01
C HIS A 120 -19.83 5.85 -11.90
N ASN A 121 -19.85 7.18 -12.00
CA ASN A 121 -18.78 7.93 -12.64
C ASN A 121 -17.55 7.96 -11.72
N MET A 122 -16.56 7.15 -12.06
CA MET A 122 -15.28 7.06 -11.33
C MET A 122 -14.42 8.32 -11.43
N ASN A 123 -14.74 9.25 -12.33
CA ASN A 123 -14.10 10.56 -12.50
C ASN A 123 -15.10 11.71 -12.30
N SER A 124 -15.90 11.63 -11.23
CA SER A 124 -16.87 12.69 -10.91
C SER A 124 -16.17 13.97 -10.40
N SER A 125 -16.74 15.13 -10.68
CA SER A 125 -16.26 16.41 -10.14
C SER A 125 -16.26 16.43 -8.60
N THR A 126 -17.17 15.70 -7.98
CA THR A 126 -17.24 15.55 -6.52
C THR A 126 -16.05 14.76 -5.99
N SER A 127 -15.74 13.59 -6.59
CA SER A 127 -14.57 12.78 -6.24
C SER A 127 -13.27 13.59 -6.40
N ASN A 128 -13.14 14.32 -7.51
CA ASN A 128 -11.97 15.16 -7.78
C ASN A 128 -11.82 16.28 -6.74
N LYS A 129 -12.92 16.89 -6.30
CA LYS A 129 -12.91 17.91 -5.25
C LYS A 129 -12.51 17.34 -3.89
N VAL A 130 -13.00 16.14 -3.54
CA VAL A 130 -12.62 15.46 -2.30
C VAL A 130 -11.13 15.11 -2.30
N ALA A 131 -10.61 14.55 -3.40
CA ALA A 131 -9.18 14.26 -3.54
C ALA A 131 -8.31 15.52 -3.40
N LEU A 132 -8.70 16.62 -4.05
CA LEU A 132 -7.99 17.90 -3.94
C LEU A 132 -8.02 18.48 -2.52
N ASN A 133 -9.15 18.38 -1.81
CA ASN A 133 -9.26 18.86 -0.44
C ASN A 133 -8.42 18.01 0.53
N ALA A 134 -8.48 16.67 0.41
CA ALA A 134 -7.65 15.78 1.21
C ALA A 134 -6.16 16.05 1.00
N ALA A 135 -5.72 16.29 -0.25
CA ALA A 135 -4.34 16.67 -0.54
C ALA A 135 -3.98 18.02 0.10
N ARG A 136 -4.85 19.04 0.02
CA ARG A 136 -4.62 20.36 0.61
C ARG A 136 -4.53 20.32 2.14
N GLU A 137 -5.38 19.52 2.78
CA GLU A 137 -5.44 19.37 4.23
C GLU A 137 -4.34 18.43 4.76
N GLY A 138 -3.79 17.56 3.92
CA GLY A 138 -2.69 16.66 4.25
C GLY A 138 -1.28 17.26 4.10
N ILE A 139 -1.11 18.39 3.41
CA ILE A 139 0.19 19.05 3.27
C ILE A 139 0.62 19.70 4.59
N VAL A 140 1.83 19.39 5.05
CA VAL A 140 2.42 19.97 6.27
C VAL A 140 3.53 20.95 5.91
N LEU A 141 3.39 22.21 6.33
CA LEU A 141 4.44 23.22 6.20
C LEU A 141 5.51 23.01 7.27
N LEU A 142 6.65 22.44 6.87
CA LEU A 142 7.76 22.15 7.81
C LEU A 142 8.63 23.36 8.12
N LYS A 143 8.82 24.26 7.14
CA LYS A 143 9.69 25.43 7.27
C LYS A 143 9.17 26.58 6.43
N ASN A 144 9.08 27.77 7.04
CA ASN A 144 8.80 29.03 6.37
C ASN A 144 9.61 30.13 7.05
N GLN A 145 10.55 30.77 6.34
CA GLN A 145 11.43 31.80 6.89
C GLN A 145 11.28 33.08 6.08
N GLY A 146 11.24 34.23 6.78
CA GLY A 146 11.15 35.54 6.14
C GLY A 146 9.86 35.76 5.35
N ASP A 147 8.74 35.20 5.82
CA ASP A 147 7.42 35.31 5.16
C ASP A 147 7.44 34.92 3.67
N LEU A 148 8.28 33.93 3.32
CA LEU A 148 8.40 33.46 1.94
C LEU A 148 7.07 32.93 1.39
N LEU A 149 6.35 32.15 2.20
CA LEU A 149 5.02 31.66 1.87
C LEU A 149 3.94 32.37 2.70
N PRO A 150 2.75 32.62 2.12
CA PRO A 150 2.34 32.27 0.75
C PRO A 150 2.95 33.19 -0.32
N LEU A 151 3.19 32.67 -1.53
CA LEU A 151 3.65 33.47 -2.67
C LEU A 151 2.59 34.52 -3.05
N ASP A 152 3.00 35.79 -3.10
CA ASP A 152 2.13 36.89 -3.53
C ASP A 152 1.96 36.88 -5.06
N LYS A 153 0.77 36.48 -5.52
CA LYS A 153 0.42 36.40 -6.94
C LYS A 153 0.53 37.73 -7.69
N GLN A 154 0.46 38.86 -7.00
CA GLN A 154 0.57 40.18 -7.62
C GLN A 154 2.04 40.59 -7.78
N LYS A 155 2.91 40.19 -6.85
CA LYS A 155 4.34 40.54 -6.86
C LYS A 155 5.19 39.56 -7.66
N VAL A 156 4.92 38.26 -7.56
CA VAL A 156 5.70 37.21 -8.24
C VAL A 156 5.36 37.21 -9.72
N LYS A 157 6.32 37.58 -10.57
CA LYS A 157 6.16 37.61 -12.04
C LYS A 157 6.79 36.43 -12.77
N LYS A 158 7.70 35.71 -12.11
CA LYS A 158 8.41 34.55 -12.68
C LYS A 158 8.58 33.50 -11.60
N ILE A 159 8.33 32.24 -11.94
CA ILE A 159 8.52 31.08 -11.06
C ILE A 159 9.34 30.06 -11.85
N ALA A 160 10.52 29.73 -11.35
CA ALA A 160 11.31 28.62 -11.84
C ALA A 160 10.96 27.36 -11.05
N VAL A 161 10.53 26.31 -11.75
CA VAL A 161 10.21 25.00 -11.18
C VAL A 161 11.34 24.03 -11.52
N VAL A 162 11.94 23.43 -10.49
CA VAL A 162 13.08 22.51 -10.62
C VAL A 162 12.72 21.19 -9.92
N GLY A 163 13.10 20.07 -10.52
CA GLY A 163 12.81 18.72 -10.04
C GLY A 163 11.84 17.99 -10.96
N THR A 164 12.30 16.88 -11.55
CA THR A 164 11.56 16.09 -12.56
C THR A 164 10.16 15.69 -12.10
N LEU A 165 10.00 15.34 -10.81
CA LEU A 165 8.70 14.95 -10.25
C LEU A 165 7.61 16.00 -10.43
N ALA A 166 7.95 17.30 -10.47
CA ALA A 166 6.97 18.38 -10.65
C ALA A 166 6.24 18.33 -12.01
N LYS A 167 6.77 17.59 -12.99
CA LYS A 167 6.21 17.48 -14.34
C LYS A 167 5.29 16.25 -14.49
N TYR A 168 5.47 15.22 -13.68
CA TYR A 168 4.84 13.91 -13.86
C TYR A 168 3.60 13.74 -12.98
N ALA A 169 3.00 12.54 -13.03
CA ALA A 169 1.94 12.17 -12.11
C ALA A 169 2.43 12.26 -10.67
N PRO A 170 1.65 12.87 -9.75
CA PRO A 170 1.98 12.85 -8.34
C PRO A 170 2.20 11.41 -7.85
N PRO A 171 3.22 11.17 -7.01
CA PRO A 171 3.52 9.82 -6.55
C PRO A 171 2.35 9.25 -5.76
N THR A 172 2.11 7.95 -5.92
CA THR A 172 1.15 7.18 -5.13
C THR A 172 1.87 6.08 -4.39
N GLY A 173 1.19 5.44 -3.43
CA GLY A 173 1.71 4.22 -2.82
C GLY A 173 2.00 3.15 -3.89
N PHE A 174 3.01 2.32 -3.63
CA PHE A 174 3.32 1.15 -4.45
C PHE A 174 2.58 -0.09 -3.95
N GLY A 175 2.60 -1.17 -4.75
CA GLY A 175 1.97 -2.44 -4.39
C GLY A 175 0.44 -2.38 -4.40
N SER A 176 -0.21 -3.07 -3.45
CA SER A 176 -1.68 -3.18 -3.39
C SER A 176 -2.41 -1.85 -3.16
N ALA A 177 -1.71 -0.81 -2.71
CA ALA A 177 -2.26 0.53 -2.53
C ALA A 177 -2.18 1.40 -3.80
N ASN A 178 -1.53 0.92 -4.86
CA ASN A 178 -1.41 1.68 -6.10
C ASN A 178 -2.76 1.83 -6.80
N VAL A 179 -3.04 3.05 -7.27
CA VAL A 179 -4.25 3.36 -8.04
C VAL A 179 -3.87 4.16 -9.27
N MET A 180 -4.24 3.66 -10.44
CA MET A 180 -4.10 4.41 -11.69
C MET A 180 -5.19 5.48 -11.78
N ALA A 181 -4.80 6.75 -11.63
CA ALA A 181 -5.73 7.87 -11.73
C ALA A 181 -6.21 8.08 -13.17
N SER A 182 -7.51 8.35 -13.37
CA SER A 182 -8.05 8.71 -14.70
C SER A 182 -7.54 10.07 -15.18
N HIS A 183 -7.19 10.96 -14.26
CA HIS A 183 -6.63 12.28 -14.51
C HIS A 183 -5.84 12.73 -13.28
N TYR A 184 -4.76 13.48 -13.49
CA TYR A 184 -3.98 14.10 -12.42
C TYR A 184 -3.57 15.52 -12.81
N VAL A 185 -3.21 16.33 -11.80
CA VAL A 185 -2.61 17.64 -11.97
C VAL A 185 -1.20 17.54 -11.41
N SER A 186 -0.18 17.69 -12.26
CA SER A 186 1.21 17.79 -11.81
C SER A 186 1.44 19.13 -11.09
N GLU A 187 2.46 19.21 -10.24
CA GLU A 187 2.80 20.43 -9.50
C GLU A 187 3.08 21.61 -10.44
N LEU A 188 3.77 21.37 -11.56
CA LEU A 188 4.04 22.37 -12.59
C LEU A 188 2.74 22.90 -13.19
N SER A 189 1.83 22.01 -13.62
CA SER A 189 0.56 22.42 -14.21
C SER A 189 -0.35 23.13 -13.20
N GLY A 190 -0.33 22.68 -11.94
CA GLY A 190 -1.04 23.33 -10.84
C GLY A 190 -0.53 24.75 -10.57
N LEU A 191 0.78 24.95 -10.56
CA LEU A 191 1.39 26.28 -10.41
C LEU A 191 1.04 27.20 -11.59
N GLN A 192 1.09 26.69 -12.83
CA GLN A 192 0.69 27.42 -14.03
C GLN A 192 -0.78 27.87 -13.96
N GLN A 193 -1.68 26.99 -13.52
CA GLN A 193 -3.11 27.31 -13.33
C GLN A 193 -3.32 28.35 -12.21
N MET A 194 -2.55 28.26 -11.12
CA MET A 194 -2.74 29.11 -9.94
C MET A 194 -2.07 30.48 -10.05
N ALA A 195 -1.06 30.63 -10.91
CA ALA A 195 -0.32 31.86 -11.14
C ALA A 195 -0.37 32.30 -12.62
N PRO A 196 -1.56 32.55 -13.20
CA PRO A 196 -1.72 32.83 -14.63
C PRO A 196 -1.03 34.12 -15.10
N ASN A 197 -0.73 35.03 -14.17
CA ASN A 197 -0.05 36.31 -14.45
C ASN A 197 1.49 36.23 -14.26
N ALA A 198 2.01 35.05 -13.90
CA ALA A 198 3.44 34.81 -13.76
C ALA A 198 3.93 33.89 -14.88
N LYS A 199 5.17 34.09 -15.32
CA LYS A 199 5.86 33.14 -16.20
C LYS A 199 6.37 31.97 -15.37
N VAL A 200 5.67 30.84 -15.41
CA VAL A 200 6.03 29.61 -14.69
C VAL A 200 6.76 28.66 -15.65
N GLU A 201 8.06 28.48 -15.45
CA GLU A 201 8.93 27.70 -16.33
C GLU A 201 9.57 26.54 -15.59
N PHE A 202 9.54 25.36 -16.20
CA PHE A 202 10.29 24.21 -15.74
C PHE A 202 11.74 24.30 -16.23
N ILE A 203 12.70 24.08 -15.34
CA ILE A 203 14.13 24.06 -15.65
C ILE A 203 14.62 22.62 -15.55
N ASP A 204 14.66 21.95 -16.69
CA ASP A 204 15.03 20.54 -16.77
C ASP A 204 16.48 20.29 -16.37
N GLY A 205 17.42 21.11 -16.87
CA GLY A 205 18.86 20.94 -16.65
C GLY A 205 19.35 21.14 -15.20
N LEU A 206 18.47 21.52 -14.27
CA LEU A 206 18.79 21.59 -12.83
C LEU A 206 18.10 20.48 -12.02
N SER A 207 17.33 19.62 -12.67
CA SER A 207 16.70 18.49 -12.02
C SER A 207 17.72 17.37 -11.85
N LEU A 208 17.97 16.98 -10.61
CA LEU A 208 18.75 15.78 -10.33
C LEU A 208 17.93 14.57 -10.79
N ASP A 209 18.49 13.80 -11.71
CA ASP A 209 17.92 12.55 -12.17
C ASP A 209 18.97 11.45 -11.98
N PRO A 210 18.82 10.60 -10.94
CA PRO A 210 19.75 9.50 -10.68
C PRO A 210 19.92 8.53 -11.85
N SER A 211 18.89 8.39 -12.71
CA SER A 211 18.92 7.48 -13.87
C SER A 211 19.80 8.01 -15.01
N THR A 212 19.97 9.32 -15.12
CA THR A 212 20.85 9.98 -16.10
C THR A 212 22.11 10.57 -15.46
N SER A 213 22.29 10.36 -14.16
CA SER A 213 23.49 10.78 -13.43
C SER A 213 24.69 9.97 -13.89
N ALA A 214 25.77 10.65 -14.28
CA ALA A 214 27.04 10.01 -14.58
C ALA A 214 27.71 9.60 -13.27
N TRP A 215 27.71 8.31 -12.96
CA TRP A 215 28.42 7.77 -11.81
C TRP A 215 29.91 7.72 -12.14
N ASN A 216 30.75 8.20 -11.22
CA ASN A 216 32.19 8.07 -11.30
C ASN A 216 32.70 7.47 -9.99
N THR A 217 33.68 6.57 -10.08
CA THR A 217 34.42 6.03 -8.94
C THR A 217 35.89 6.41 -9.03
N THR A 218 36.63 6.22 -7.96
CA THR A 218 38.08 6.38 -7.94
C THR A 218 38.72 4.99 -7.88
N ASP A 219 39.61 4.68 -8.82
CA ASP A 219 40.33 3.41 -8.81
C ASP A 219 41.44 3.37 -7.73
N ALA A 220 42.08 2.21 -7.57
CA ALA A 220 43.17 2.02 -6.61
C ALA A 220 44.41 2.90 -6.88
N ALA A 221 44.53 3.47 -8.09
CA ALA A 221 45.59 4.39 -8.47
C ALA A 221 45.18 5.87 -8.33
N GLY A 222 43.96 6.16 -7.87
CA GLY A 222 43.47 7.52 -7.68
C GLY A 222 42.85 8.15 -8.92
N ASN A 223 42.68 7.42 -10.02
CA ASN A 223 42.09 7.95 -11.24
C ASN A 223 40.56 7.91 -11.17
N SER A 224 39.92 8.92 -11.75
CA SER A 224 38.47 8.89 -11.96
C SER A 224 38.13 7.86 -13.03
N VAL A 225 37.32 6.87 -12.68
CA VAL A 225 36.78 5.85 -13.58
C VAL A 225 35.29 6.11 -13.75
N GLN A 226 34.82 6.12 -14.99
CA GLN A 226 33.40 6.25 -15.28
C GLN A 226 32.67 4.95 -14.91
N GLY A 227 31.69 5.07 -14.02
CA GLY A 227 30.89 3.98 -13.48
C GLY A 227 31.40 3.42 -12.16
N MET A 228 30.78 2.33 -11.72
CA MET A 228 31.08 1.60 -10.48
C MET A 228 31.27 0.11 -10.76
N LYS A 229 32.18 -0.53 -10.03
CA LYS A 229 32.32 -2.00 -10.07
C LYS A 229 31.07 -2.63 -9.46
N VAL A 230 30.38 -3.47 -10.21
CA VAL A 230 29.20 -4.23 -9.77
C VAL A 230 29.49 -5.73 -9.89
N GLU A 231 29.14 -6.46 -8.84
CA GLU A 231 29.34 -7.91 -8.71
C GLU A 231 27.96 -8.59 -8.52
N TYR A 232 27.61 -9.47 -9.46
CA TYR A 232 26.36 -10.23 -9.44
C TYR A 232 26.60 -11.64 -8.91
N PHE A 233 25.85 -12.07 -7.89
CA PHE A 233 25.98 -13.38 -7.27
C PHE A 233 24.77 -14.25 -7.60
N SER A 234 25.00 -15.56 -7.78
CA SER A 234 23.94 -16.56 -8.00
C SER A 234 23.25 -17.02 -6.71
N ASN A 235 23.58 -16.38 -5.58
CA ASN A 235 23.07 -16.67 -4.25
C ASN A 235 22.66 -15.38 -3.53
N THR A 236 21.80 -15.52 -2.53
CA THR A 236 21.26 -14.40 -1.74
C THR A 236 22.13 -13.99 -0.56
N ASN A 237 23.25 -14.70 -0.31
CA ASN A 237 24.18 -14.41 0.78
C ASN A 237 25.50 -13.78 0.30
N TRP A 238 25.62 -13.47 -1.00
CA TRP A 238 26.77 -12.84 -1.66
C TRP A 238 28.11 -13.53 -1.36
N SER A 239 28.08 -14.87 -1.27
CA SER A 239 29.26 -15.67 -0.95
C SER A 239 29.89 -16.31 -2.18
N GLY A 240 31.21 -16.55 -2.13
CA GLY A 240 31.99 -17.15 -3.22
C GLY A 240 32.40 -16.13 -4.29
N ASP A 241 32.78 -16.63 -5.46
CA ASP A 241 33.12 -15.78 -6.61
C ASP A 241 31.85 -15.20 -7.25
N ALA A 242 31.92 -13.94 -7.67
CA ALA A 242 30.83 -13.31 -8.41
C ALA A 242 30.63 -13.99 -9.77
N ALA A 243 29.37 -14.25 -10.13
CA ALA A 243 29.02 -14.83 -11.43
C ALA A 243 29.29 -13.86 -12.58
N VAL A 244 29.13 -12.55 -12.34
CA VAL A 244 29.48 -11.47 -13.28
C VAL A 244 30.11 -10.33 -12.50
N THR A 245 31.24 -9.81 -12.97
CA THR A 245 31.84 -8.56 -12.50
C THR A 245 31.97 -7.60 -13.68
N ARG A 246 31.38 -6.41 -13.59
CA ARG A 246 31.49 -5.39 -14.65
C ARG A 246 31.40 -3.98 -14.09
N THR A 247 31.79 -2.99 -14.88
CA THR A 247 31.60 -1.58 -14.56
C THR A 247 30.26 -1.12 -15.11
N GLU A 248 29.35 -0.71 -14.23
CA GLU A 248 28.06 -0.11 -14.61
C GLU A 248 28.16 1.41 -14.55
N GLN A 249 27.66 2.09 -15.58
CA GLN A 249 27.69 3.56 -15.64
C GLN A 249 26.46 4.21 -15.00
N HIS A 250 25.44 3.42 -14.70
CA HIS A 250 24.21 3.81 -14.02
C HIS A 250 23.79 2.69 -13.06
N VAL A 251 23.04 3.04 -12.02
CA VAL A 251 22.40 2.06 -11.13
C VAL A 251 21.02 1.77 -11.69
N ASP A 252 20.79 0.53 -12.13
CA ASP A 252 19.46 0.08 -12.47
C ASP A 252 18.65 -0.12 -11.18
N LEU A 253 17.69 0.75 -10.96
CA LEU A 253 16.76 0.70 -9.82
C LEU A 253 15.46 0.01 -10.19
N ASP A 254 15.33 -0.49 -11.43
CA ASP A 254 14.21 -1.30 -11.85
C ASP A 254 14.49 -2.76 -11.46
N TRP A 255 13.87 -3.19 -10.36
CA TRP A 255 13.96 -4.56 -9.85
C TRP A 255 12.70 -5.37 -10.18
N ALA A 256 11.89 -4.88 -11.13
CA ALA A 256 10.66 -5.51 -11.58
C ALA A 256 10.89 -6.66 -12.58
#